data_AF-A0A9E5N762-F1
#
_entry.id   AF-A0A9E5N762-F1
#
_cell.length_a   1.000
_cell.length_b   1.000
_cell.length_c   1.000
_cell.angle_alpha   90.00
_cell.angle_beta   90.00
_cell.angle_gamma   90.00
#
_symmetry.space_group_name_H-M   'P 1'
#
loop_
_entity.id
_entity.type
_entity.pdbx_description
1 polymer ?
#
loop_
_entity_poly.entity_id
_entity_poly.type
_entity_poly.pdbx_seq_one_letter_code
_entity_poly.pdbx_strand_id
1 'polypeptide(L)'
;GIARQEAASGGFSITGLLNADTYRYVPDFRATERAFRDLIYLADKTTPGGQLYVQTSSPRDGLFGFVRKFDFKGFYRRELSERKALGYPPYQRMVLLTST
;
A
#
# COMPACT_ATOMS: atom_id res chain seq x y z
N GLY A 1 20.91 -5.23 8.90
CA GLY A 1 20.50 -6.58 8.48
C GLY A 1 19.24 -6.94 9.23
N ILE A 2 18.13 -7.06 8.53
CA ILE A 2 16.89 -7.61 9.08
C ILE A 2 16.59 -8.83 8.22
N ALA A 3 16.62 -9.99 8.85
CA ALA A 3 16.49 -11.29 8.22
C ALA A 3 15.17 -11.36 7.45
N ARG A 4 15.25 -11.62 6.14
CA ARG A 4 14.14 -12.16 5.37
C ARG A 4 13.87 -13.55 5.95
N GLN A 5 12.79 -13.72 6.71
CA GLN A 5 12.32 -15.06 7.02
C GLN A 5 12.01 -15.77 5.70
N GLU A 6 12.43 -17.02 5.63
CA GLU A 6 12.30 -17.90 4.48
C GLU A 6 10.89 -17.81 3.89
N ALA A 7 10.82 -17.42 2.62
CA ALA A 7 9.59 -17.47 1.85
C ALA A 7 9.06 -18.90 1.95
N ALA A 8 7.91 -19.07 2.61
CA ALA A 8 7.21 -20.33 2.71
C ALA A 8 7.02 -20.93 1.31
N SER A 9 7.76 -22.01 1.02
CA SER A 9 7.59 -23.06 -0.03
C SER A 9 6.77 -22.78 -1.31
N GLY A 10 6.64 -21.53 -1.79
CA GLY A 10 5.72 -21.16 -2.87
C GLY A 10 5.71 -19.66 -3.20
N GLY A 11 6.89 -19.04 -3.31
CA GLY A 11 7.02 -17.65 -3.79
C GLY A 11 7.18 -17.54 -5.31
N PHE A 12 6.92 -16.36 -5.87
CA PHE A 12 7.07 -16.09 -7.30
C PHE A 12 8.35 -15.30 -7.60
N SER A 13 9.06 -15.66 -8.67
CA SER A 13 10.26 -14.93 -9.13
C SER A 13 9.93 -13.58 -9.75
N ILE A 14 8.73 -13.43 -10.31
CA ILE A 14 8.23 -12.19 -10.88
C ILE A 14 6.81 -11.97 -10.38
N THR A 15 6.54 -10.80 -9.83
CA THR A 15 5.21 -10.35 -9.43
C THR A 15 4.94 -8.98 -10.05
N GLY A 16 3.66 -8.65 -10.23
CA GLY A 16 3.24 -7.41 -10.86
C GLY A 16 1.99 -6.85 -10.22
N LEU A 17 2.02 -5.57 -9.84
CA LEU A 17 0.82 -4.80 -9.56
C LEU A 17 0.48 -3.94 -10.78
N LEU A 18 -0.51 -4.39 -11.54
CA LEU A 18 -1.05 -3.64 -12.67
C LEU A 18 -2.06 -2.63 -12.13
N ASN A 19 -1.96 -1.40 -12.62
CA ASN A 19 -2.83 -0.29 -12.22
C ASN A 19 -2.85 -0.04 -10.69
N ALA A 20 -1.70 0.31 -10.11
CA ALA A 20 -1.61 0.69 -8.69
C ALA A 20 -2.44 1.94 -8.34
N ASP A 21 -2.92 2.67 -9.35
CA ASP A 21 -3.76 3.86 -9.19
C ASP A 21 -5.25 3.56 -9.26
N THR A 22 -5.66 2.28 -9.31
CA THR A 22 -7.08 1.89 -9.41
C THR A 22 -7.95 2.57 -8.33
N TYR A 23 -7.36 2.88 -7.18
CA TYR A 23 -8.05 3.56 -6.09
C TYR A 23 -8.03 5.10 -6.18
N ARG A 24 -7.25 5.71 -7.07
CA ARG A 24 -7.09 7.18 -7.17
C ARG A 24 -8.31 7.87 -7.79
N TYR A 25 -9.09 7.15 -8.60
CA TYR A 25 -10.31 7.67 -9.22
C TYR A 25 -11.57 7.41 -8.39
N VAL A 26 -11.44 6.66 -7.29
CA VAL A 26 -12.50 6.49 -6.30
C VAL A 26 -12.25 7.51 -5.19
N PRO A 27 -13.24 8.31 -4.78
CA PRO A 27 -13.12 9.21 -3.63
C PRO A 27 -13.15 8.42 -2.30
N ASP A 28 -12.29 7.41 -2.17
CA ASP A 28 -12.07 6.62 -0.97
C ASP A 28 -10.76 7.10 -0.32
N PHE A 29 -10.85 7.73 0.84
CA PHE A 29 -9.69 8.16 1.63
C PHE A 29 -8.80 6.97 2.05
N ARG A 30 -9.28 5.73 1.93
CA ARG A 30 -8.52 4.50 2.18
C ARG A 30 -7.79 3.97 0.95
N ALA A 31 -7.85 4.67 -0.19
CA ALA A 31 -7.19 4.29 -1.43
C ALA A 31 -5.69 3.97 -1.22
N THR A 32 -4.97 4.89 -0.58
CA THR A 32 -3.53 4.77 -0.30
C THR A 32 -3.23 3.57 0.60
N GLU A 33 -4.05 3.35 1.64
CA GLU A 33 -3.92 2.21 2.56
C GLU A 33 -4.11 0.86 1.83
N ARG A 34 -5.10 0.76 0.95
CA ARG A 34 -5.34 -0.46 0.15
C ARG A 34 -4.16 -0.72 -0.79
N ALA A 35 -3.69 0.31 -1.50
CA ALA A 35 -2.53 0.18 -2.38
C ALA A 35 -1.26 -0.26 -1.61
N PHE A 36 -1.02 0.30 -0.43
CA PHE A 36 0.10 -0.09 0.43
C PHE A 36 0.03 -1.58 0.80
N ARG A 37 -1.14 -2.04 1.24
CA ARG A 37 -1.37 -3.43 1.65
C ARG A 37 -1.10 -4.40 0.49
N ASP A 38 -1.61 -4.09 -0.69
CA ASP A 38 -1.48 -4.97 -1.86
C ASP A 38 -0.01 -5.02 -2.33
N LEU A 39 0.69 -3.88 -2.32
CA LEU A 39 2.12 -3.81 -2.62
C LEU A 39 2.98 -4.61 -1.63
N ILE A 40 2.69 -4.50 -0.34
CA ILE A 40 3.37 -5.28 0.70
C ILE A 40 3.12 -6.77 0.49
N TYR A 41 1.87 -7.16 0.25
CA TYR A 41 1.52 -8.57 0.07
C TYR A 41 2.26 -9.16 -1.14
N LEU A 42 2.29 -8.45 -2.26
CA LEU A 42 3.05 -8.90 -3.43
C LEU A 42 4.56 -8.90 -3.17
N ALA A 43 5.08 -7.93 -2.45
CA ALA A 43 6.49 -7.90 -2.05
C ALA A 43 6.86 -9.09 -1.15
N ASP A 44 5.97 -9.51 -0.25
CA ASP A 44 6.12 -10.70 0.60
C ASP A 44 6.06 -12.00 -0.22
N LYS A 45 5.18 -12.06 -1.24
CA LYS A 45 5.10 -13.20 -2.17
C LYS A 45 6.23 -13.28 -3.18
N THR A 46 7.06 -12.24 -3.28
CA THR A 46 8.20 -12.21 -4.21
C THR A 46 9.39 -12.90 -3.55
N THR A 47 9.98 -13.87 -4.25
CA THR A 47 11.14 -14.60 -3.71
C THR A 47 12.33 -13.67 -3.48
N PRO A 48 13.24 -14.01 -2.55
CA PRO A 48 14.51 -13.31 -2.44
C PRO A 48 15.26 -13.32 -3.79
N GLY A 49 15.47 -12.13 -4.38
CA GLY A 49 16.08 -11.98 -5.71
C GLY A 49 15.09 -11.90 -6.87
N GLY A 50 13.81 -12.13 -6.61
CA GLY A 50 12.72 -11.87 -7.54
C GLY A 50 12.43 -10.37 -7.75
N GLN A 51 11.60 -10.07 -8.73
CA GLN A 51 11.28 -8.70 -9.15
C GLN A 51 9.79 -8.42 -9.04
N LEU A 52 9.46 -7.30 -8.39
CA LEU A 52 8.10 -6.75 -8.34
C LEU A 52 8.02 -5.56 -9.28
N TYR A 53 7.16 -5.66 -10.30
CA TYR A 53 6.84 -4.59 -11.22
C TYR A 53 5.59 -3.85 -10.76
N VAL A 54 5.62 -2.53 -10.81
CA VAL A 54 4.45 -1.70 -10.45
C VAL A 54 4.16 -0.74 -11.59
N GLN A 55 2.94 -0.80 -12.11
CA GLN A 55 2.45 0.17 -13.07
C GLN A 55 1.66 1.25 -12.32
N THR A 56 2.18 2.48 -12.36
CA THR A 56 1.55 3.66 -11.75
C THR A 56 1.85 4.90 -12.59
N SER A 57 0.89 5.82 -12.59
CA SER A 57 0.99 7.19 -13.09
C SER A 57 1.77 8.11 -12.15
N SER A 58 1.98 7.70 -10.90
CA SER A 58 2.64 8.50 -9.85
C SER A 58 3.88 7.79 -9.26
N PRO A 59 4.92 7.48 -10.07
CA PRO A 59 6.07 6.68 -9.63
C PRO A 59 6.93 7.34 -8.55
N ARG A 60 6.76 8.65 -8.32
CA ARG A 60 7.49 9.43 -7.30
C ARG A 60 6.76 9.51 -5.95
N ASP A 61 5.66 8.79 -5.77
CA ASP A 61 4.96 8.77 -4.49
C ASP A 61 5.89 8.21 -3.39
N GLY A 62 5.93 8.88 -2.24
CA GLY A 62 6.64 8.42 -1.05
C GLY A 62 6.18 7.04 -0.56
N LEU A 63 4.99 6.58 -0.97
CA LEU A 63 4.46 5.24 -0.73
C LEU A 63 5.49 4.14 -1.03
N PHE A 64 6.13 4.20 -2.20
CA PHE A 64 7.08 3.16 -2.63
C PHE A 64 8.33 3.10 -1.74
N GLY A 65 8.71 4.22 -1.12
CA GLY A 65 9.79 4.26 -0.13
C GLY A 65 9.49 3.42 1.11
N PHE A 66 8.24 3.44 1.59
CA PHE A 66 7.81 2.63 2.73
C PHE A 66 7.73 1.15 2.36
N VAL A 67 7.20 0.83 1.19
CA VAL A 67 7.10 -0.56 0.69
C VAL A 67 8.49 -1.18 0.55
N ARG A 68 9.45 -0.49 -0.08
CA ARG A 68 10.83 -0.99 -0.26
C ARG A 68 11.54 -1.30 1.06
N LYS A 69 11.20 -0.58 2.13
CA LYS A 69 11.78 -0.75 3.47
C LYS A 69 10.97 -1.67 4.37
N PHE A 70 9.82 -2.19 3.90
CA PHE A 70 8.82 -2.85 4.74
C PHE A 70 8.48 -2.02 6.00
N ASP A 71 8.44 -0.69 5.86
CA ASP A 71 8.21 0.24 6.96
C ASP A 71 6.72 0.53 7.15
N PHE A 72 6.00 -0.46 7.67
CA PHE A 72 4.58 -0.35 8.02
C PHE A 72 4.31 0.77 9.02
N LYS A 73 5.17 0.89 10.05
CA LYS A 73 4.98 1.85 11.13
C LYS A 73 5.16 3.28 10.62
N GLY A 74 6.16 3.51 9.77
CA GLY A 74 6.40 4.80 9.12
C GLY A 74 5.24 5.19 8.21
N PHE A 75 4.79 4.27 7.36
CA PHE A 75 3.61 4.49 6.51
C PHE A 75 2.39 4.86 7.34
N TYR A 76 2.05 4.06 8.36
CA TYR A 76 0.87 4.26 9.18
C TYR A 76 0.90 5.61 9.92
N ARG A 77 2.06 6.03 10.43
CA ARG A 77 2.21 7.37 11.06
C ARG A 77 1.96 8.50 10.06
N ARG A 78 2.50 8.41 8.85
CA ARG A 78 2.26 9.40 7.79
C ARG A 78 0.78 9.47 7.43
N GLU A 79 0.18 8.32 7.14
CA GLU A 79 -1.23 8.20 6.76
C GLU A 79 -2.15 8.79 7.85
N LEU A 80 -1.92 8.45 9.11
CA LEU A 80 -2.69 9.00 10.23
C LEU A 80 -2.53 10.52 10.36
N SER A 81 -1.33 11.06 10.15
CA SER A 81 -1.10 12.50 10.18
C SER A 81 -1.90 13.21 9.09
N GLU A 82 -1.89 12.66 7.87
CA GLU A 82 -2.67 13.19 6.74
C GLU A 82 -4.18 13.11 7.03
N ARG A 83 -4.67 11.97 7.53
CA ARG A 83 -6.08 11.80 7.91
C ARG A 83 -6.52 12.72 9.03
N LYS A 84 -5.65 12.99 10.02
CA LYS A 84 -5.94 13.94 11.10
C LYS A 84 -6.09 15.36 10.56
N ALA A 85 -5.21 15.79 9.65
CA ALA A 85 -5.24 17.12 9.06
C ALA A 85 -6.49 17.33 8.18
N LEU A 86 -6.94 16.28 7.50
CA LEU A 86 -8.09 16.33 6.58
C LEU A 86 -9.43 15.95 7.23
N GLY A 87 -9.44 15.60 8.52
CA GLY A 87 -10.66 15.17 9.22
C GLY A 87 -11.19 13.80 8.79
N TYR A 88 -10.34 12.92 8.25
CA TYR A 88 -10.75 11.56 7.89
C TYR A 88 -10.74 10.61 9.10
N PRO A 89 -11.52 9.50 9.07
CA PRO A 89 -11.46 8.45 10.07
C PRO A 89 -10.01 7.95 10.29
N PRO A 90 -9.60 7.66 11.54
CA PRO A 90 -10.42 7.45 12.75
C PRO A 90 -10.73 8.73 13.56
N TYR A 91 -10.26 9.91 13.12
CA TYR A 91 -10.38 11.15 13.90
C TYR A 91 -11.77 11.80 13.83
N GLN A 92 -12.55 11.47 12.80
CA GLN A 92 -13.96 11.83 12.68
C GLN A 92 -14.79 10.64 12.23
N ARG A 93 -16.09 10.67 12.51
CA ARG A 93 -17.06 9.69 12.02
C ARG A 93 -17.68 10.19 10.72
N MET A 94 -17.63 9.38 9.67
CA MET A 94 -18.28 9.65 8.40
C MET A 94 -19.44 8.67 8.21
N VAL A 95 -20.57 9.17 7.68
CA VAL A 95 -21.74 8.36 7.31
C VAL A 95 -22.04 8.62 5.85
N LEU A 96 -22.12 7.54 5.05
CA LEU A 96 -22.58 7.60 3.67
C LEU A 96 -24.08 7.32 3.65
N LEU A 97 -24.88 8.28 3.19
CA LEU A 97 -26.31 8.08 2.93
C LEU A 97 -26.46 7.74 1.45
N THR A 98 -27.00 6.55 1.17
CA THR A 98 -27.36 6.15 -0.20
C THR A 98 -28.86 5.91 -0.24
N SER A 99 -29.55 6.55 -1.17
CA SER A 99 -30.94 6.23 -1.51
C SER A 99 -30.88 5.40 -2.78
N THR A 100 -31.25 4.13 -2.68
CA THR A 100 -31.42 3.24 -3.83
C THR A 100 -32.88 3.25 -4.25
#